data_AF-A0A0B2PK85-F1
#
_entry.id   AF-A0A0B2PK85-F1
#
_cell.length_a   1.000
_cell.length_b   1.000
_cell.length_c   1.000
_cell.angle_alpha   90.00
_cell.angle_beta   90.00
_cell.angle_gamma   90.00
#
_symmetry.space_group_name_H-M   'P 1'
#
loop_
_entity.id
_entity.type
_entity.pdbx_description
1 polymer ?
#
loop_
_entity_poly.entity_id
_entity_poly.type
_entity_poly.pdbx_seq_one_letter_code
_entity_poly.pdbx_strand_id
1 'polypeptide(L)'
;MPVPGTDIAALSKSEVMRQKKLRAEESRRRKELVLTLVELSLSDSEIWHLTTGIVRMSNLYGDYHQKIDYVFKVVLIGDSAVGKTQLLARFARNEFSLDSKATIGVEFQTKTLIIDNKTIKAQIWDTAGQERYRAVTSAYYRGAVGAMLVYDMTKRQSFDHMVRWLEELRGHADQNIVIMLIGNKCDLGSLRAVPMEDAEEVAQRENLFFMETSALESTNVETCFLTILTEIYRIHAKKSLTASDDDNWGSGLLKGSRIIVPNQEIDNGGKKGGCCFAS
;
A
#
# COMPACT_ATOMS: atom_id res chain seq x y z
N MET A 1 -49.73 -7.25 2.39
CA MET A 1 -48.93 -6.40 1.48
C MET A 1 -47.48 -6.84 1.57
N PRO A 2 -46.88 -7.42 0.51
CA PRO A 2 -45.45 -7.67 0.45
C PRO A 2 -44.72 -6.51 -0.25
N VAL A 3 -43.52 -6.20 0.24
CA VAL A 3 -42.59 -5.19 -0.31
C VAL A 3 -41.87 -5.75 -1.54
N PRO A 4 -41.71 -4.99 -2.65
CA PRO A 4 -40.91 -5.43 -3.80
C PRO A 4 -39.41 -5.22 -3.55
N GLY A 5 -38.63 -6.25 -3.87
CA GLY A 5 -37.16 -6.24 -3.83
C GLY A 5 -36.49 -5.59 -5.04
N THR A 6 -35.22 -5.27 -4.82
CA THR A 6 -34.09 -5.05 -5.72
C THR A 6 -34.26 -5.35 -7.22
N ASP A 7 -33.90 -4.37 -8.07
CA ASP A 7 -33.33 -4.64 -9.40
C ASP A 7 -32.25 -3.60 -9.73
N ILE A 8 -30.98 -4.01 -9.56
CA ILE A 8 -29.82 -3.33 -10.13
C ILE A 8 -29.29 -4.25 -11.24
N ALA A 9 -29.18 -3.66 -12.44
CA ALA A 9 -28.45 -4.11 -13.63
C ALA A 9 -29.10 -5.14 -14.58
N ALA A 10 -29.66 -4.61 -15.67
CA ALA A 10 -29.63 -5.28 -16.96
C ALA A 10 -29.40 -4.25 -18.08
N LEU A 11 -28.14 -3.91 -18.35
CA LEU A 11 -27.77 -3.24 -19.61
C LEU A 11 -28.06 -4.21 -20.76
N SER A 12 -28.94 -3.80 -21.67
CA SER A 12 -29.32 -4.59 -22.85
C SER A 12 -28.08 -4.98 -23.68
N LYS A 13 -28.07 -6.20 -24.21
CA LYS A 13 -27.03 -6.72 -25.13
C LYS A 13 -26.77 -5.77 -26.32
N SER A 14 -27.77 -4.97 -26.72
CA SER A 14 -27.63 -3.95 -27.77
C SER A 14 -26.71 -2.79 -27.36
N GLU A 15 -26.73 -2.39 -26.10
CA GLU A 15 -25.91 -1.29 -25.57
C GLU A 15 -24.45 -1.71 -25.44
N VAL A 16 -24.21 -2.95 -25.02
CA VAL A 16 -22.87 -3.56 -24.97
C VAL A 16 -22.27 -3.67 -26.38
N MET A 17 -23.08 -4.03 -27.38
CA MET A 17 -22.62 -4.13 -28.77
C MET A 17 -22.32 -2.75 -29.38
N ARG A 18 -23.13 -1.73 -29.05
CA ARG A 18 -22.90 -0.33 -29.44
C ARG A 18 -21.60 0.22 -28.86
N GLN A 19 -21.32 -0.06 -27.58
CA GLN A 19 -20.05 0.31 -26.95
C GLN A 19 -18.85 -0.41 -27.58
N LYS A 20 -18.98 -1.70 -27.92
CA LYS A 20 -17.91 -2.44 -28.63
C LYS A 20 -17.61 -1.83 -30.00
N LYS A 21 -18.63 -1.39 -30.74
CA LYS A 21 -18.47 -0.77 -32.06
C LYS A 21 -17.79 0.60 -31.98
N LEU A 22 -18.19 1.43 -31.02
CA LEU A 22 -17.54 2.73 -30.75
C LEU A 22 -16.07 2.56 -30.36
N ARG A 23 -15.75 1.59 -29.50
CA ARG A 23 -14.37 1.27 -29.08
C ARG A 23 -13.50 0.78 -30.24
N ALA A 24 -14.06 -0.05 -31.13
CA ALA A 24 -13.35 -0.53 -32.32
C ALA A 24 -13.06 0.60 -33.32
N GLU A 25 -14.00 1.52 -33.49
CA GLU A 25 -13.83 2.70 -34.35
C GLU A 25 -12.79 3.67 -33.78
N GLU A 26 -12.80 3.90 -32.47
CA GLU A 26 -11.82 4.72 -31.78
C GLU A 26 -10.41 4.11 -31.83
N SER A 27 -10.31 2.78 -31.67
CA SER A 27 -9.05 2.05 -31.83
C SER A 27 -8.50 2.12 -33.26
N ARG A 28 -9.38 2.19 -34.27
CA ARG A 28 -8.99 2.34 -35.67
C ARG A 28 -8.46 3.75 -35.94
N ARG A 29 -9.14 4.80 -35.43
CA ARG A 29 -8.68 6.20 -35.52
C ARG A 29 -7.33 6.41 -34.82
N ARG A 30 -7.08 5.74 -33.70
CA ARG A 30 -5.80 5.80 -32.98
C ARG A 30 -4.65 5.18 -33.79
N LYS A 31 -4.88 4.06 -34.48
CA LYS A 31 -3.87 3.45 -35.36
C LYS A 31 -3.57 4.35 -36.56
N GLU A 32 -4.59 5.01 -37.10
CA GLU A 32 -4.47 5.94 -38.22
C GLU A 32 -3.67 7.19 -37.82
N LEU A 33 -3.92 7.78 -36.64
CA LEU A 33 -3.14 8.89 -36.07
C LEU A 33 -1.65 8.55 -35.89
N VAL A 34 -1.33 7.34 -35.43
CA VAL A 34 0.06 6.89 -35.27
C VAL A 34 0.75 6.74 -36.64
N LEU A 35 0.04 6.23 -37.64
CA LEU A 35 0.54 6.14 -39.02
C LEU A 35 0.78 7.53 -39.63
N THR A 36 -0.13 8.49 -39.42
CA THR A 36 0.03 9.87 -39.90
C THR A 36 1.22 10.59 -39.25
N LEU A 37 1.50 10.32 -37.97
CA LEU A 37 2.65 10.90 -37.27
C LEU A 37 4.00 10.33 -37.76
N VAL A 38 4.02 9.09 -38.25
CA VAL A 38 5.22 8.47 -38.87
C VAL A 38 5.50 9.08 -40.25
N GLU A 39 4.49 9.52 -41.00
CA GLU A 39 4.65 10.15 -42.32
C GLU A 39 5.26 11.58 -42.27
N LEU A 40 5.30 12.22 -41.10
CA LEU A 40 5.75 13.62 -40.94
C LEU A 40 7.27 13.80 -40.78
N SER A 41 8.10 12.75 -40.96
CA SER A 41 9.59 12.84 -40.92
C SER A 41 10.17 13.55 -39.67
N LEU A 42 9.58 13.31 -38.51
CA LEU A 42 10.13 13.78 -37.23
C LEU A 42 11.39 12.98 -36.83
N SER A 43 12.30 13.58 -36.06
CA SER A 43 13.53 12.91 -35.65
C SER A 43 13.29 11.80 -34.62
N ASP A 44 14.16 10.78 -34.59
CA ASP A 44 14.04 9.62 -33.69
C ASP A 44 13.90 10.01 -32.21
N SER A 45 14.50 11.13 -31.79
CA SER A 45 14.40 11.65 -30.42
C SER A 45 13.04 12.27 -30.08
N GLU A 46 12.39 12.92 -31.04
CA GLU A 46 11.06 13.53 -30.88
C GLU A 46 9.97 12.46 -30.91
N ILE A 47 10.14 11.45 -31.76
CA ILE A 47 9.32 10.23 -31.77
C ILE A 47 9.47 9.50 -30.44
N TRP A 48 10.68 9.41 -29.87
CA TRP A 48 10.89 8.79 -28.57
C TRP A 48 10.15 9.52 -27.44
N HIS A 49 10.20 10.85 -27.37
CA HIS A 49 9.50 11.60 -26.31
C HIS A 49 7.96 11.55 -26.45
N LEU A 50 7.42 11.58 -27.66
CA LEU A 50 5.96 11.48 -27.90
C LEU A 50 5.45 10.05 -27.72
N THR A 51 6.18 9.04 -28.19
CA THR A 51 5.80 7.62 -28.01
C THR A 51 6.00 7.15 -26.58
N THR A 52 6.97 7.66 -25.82
CA THR A 52 7.10 7.34 -24.38
C THR A 52 5.92 7.90 -23.58
N GLY A 53 5.38 9.06 -23.96
CA GLY A 53 4.14 9.61 -23.40
C GLY A 53 2.90 8.78 -23.74
N ILE A 54 2.76 8.36 -25.00
CA ILE A 54 1.62 7.56 -25.48
C ILE A 54 1.69 6.10 -24.98
N VAL A 55 2.89 5.51 -24.90
CA VAL A 55 3.13 4.17 -24.34
C VAL A 55 2.98 4.16 -22.81
N ARG A 56 3.35 5.25 -22.11
CA ARG A 56 3.00 5.44 -20.68
C ARG A 56 1.49 5.59 -20.49
N MET A 57 0.80 6.30 -21.38
CA MET A 57 -0.67 6.44 -21.31
C MET A 57 -1.42 5.15 -21.68
N SER A 58 -0.90 4.32 -22.59
CA SER A 58 -1.48 2.99 -22.85
C SER A 58 -1.23 2.01 -21.70
N ASN A 59 -0.11 2.14 -20.97
CA ASN A 59 0.16 1.33 -19.78
C ASN A 59 -0.61 1.79 -18.53
N LEU A 60 -1.24 2.98 -18.56
CA LEU A 60 -2.15 3.47 -17.53
C LEU A 60 -3.62 3.02 -17.76
N TYR A 61 -3.96 2.48 -18.94
CA TYR A 61 -5.30 2.00 -19.29
C TYR A 61 -5.29 0.55 -19.81
N GLY A 62 -4.53 -0.31 -19.14
CA GLY A 62 -4.62 -1.75 -19.32
C GLY A 62 -5.74 -2.34 -18.48
N ASP A 63 -6.97 -2.36 -19.01
CA ASP A 63 -8.02 -3.29 -18.54
C ASP A 63 -7.71 -4.69 -19.09
N TYR A 64 -6.71 -5.32 -18.48
CA TYR A 64 -6.54 -6.76 -18.49
C TYR A 64 -6.82 -7.22 -17.07
N HIS A 65 -7.45 -8.39 -16.92
CA HIS A 65 -7.39 -9.20 -15.71
C HIS A 65 -5.93 -9.63 -15.43
N GLN A 66 -4.99 -8.68 -15.28
CA GLN A 66 -3.66 -8.93 -14.76
C GLN A 66 -3.86 -9.41 -13.35
N LYS A 67 -3.45 -10.66 -13.12
CA LYS A 67 -3.38 -11.26 -11.80
C LYS A 67 -2.64 -10.28 -10.89
N ILE A 68 -3.33 -9.80 -9.86
CA ILE A 68 -2.70 -8.97 -8.84
C ILE A 68 -1.71 -9.85 -8.10
N ASP A 69 -0.42 -9.56 -8.22
CA ASP A 69 0.64 -10.30 -7.53
C ASP A 69 0.67 -9.93 -6.05
N TYR A 70 0.48 -8.64 -5.73
CA TYR A 70 0.53 -8.13 -4.36
C TYR A 70 -0.55 -7.10 -4.08
N VAL A 71 -1.03 -7.09 -2.83
CA VAL A 71 -1.90 -6.04 -2.29
C VAL A 71 -1.19 -5.41 -1.10
N PHE A 72 -0.87 -4.12 -1.20
CA PHE A 72 -0.18 -3.41 -0.13
C PHE A 72 -1.10 -2.41 0.54
N LYS A 73 -1.25 -2.55 1.85
CA LYS A 73 -1.96 -1.59 2.68
C LYS A 73 -0.97 -0.53 3.19
N VAL A 74 -1.20 0.72 2.81
CA VAL A 74 -0.42 1.89 3.23
C VAL A 74 -1.34 2.86 3.97
N VAL A 75 -0.89 3.41 5.09
CA VAL A 75 -1.64 4.41 5.87
C VAL A 75 -0.98 5.78 5.79
N LEU A 76 -1.77 6.83 5.58
CA LEU A 76 -1.34 8.23 5.69
C LEU A 76 -1.72 8.74 7.08
N ILE A 77 -0.74 9.19 7.85
CA ILE A 77 -0.92 9.68 9.23
C ILE A 77 -0.22 11.02 9.44
N GLY A 78 -0.67 11.77 10.45
CA GLY A 78 -0.18 13.11 10.75
C GLY A 78 -1.33 14.06 11.09
N ASP A 79 -0.98 15.28 11.49
CA ASP A 79 -1.94 16.26 11.98
C ASP A 79 -2.99 16.67 10.93
N SER A 80 -4.07 17.29 11.40
CA SER A 80 -5.06 17.89 10.51
C SER A 80 -4.46 19.00 9.65
N ALA A 81 -4.95 19.15 8.42
CA ALA A 81 -4.55 20.20 7.47
C ALA A 81 -3.07 20.21 7.01
N VAL A 82 -2.29 19.16 7.29
CA VAL A 82 -0.92 18.99 6.75
C VAL A 82 -0.91 18.64 5.25
N GLY A 83 -2.04 18.14 4.72
CA GLY A 83 -2.23 17.88 3.29
C GLY A 83 -2.24 16.39 2.87
N LYS A 84 -2.47 15.45 3.80
CA LYS A 84 -2.59 14.00 3.51
C LYS A 84 -3.58 13.69 2.39
N THR A 85 -4.81 14.21 2.51
CA THR A 85 -5.86 14.05 1.50
C THR A 85 -5.47 14.63 0.15
N GLN A 86 -4.77 15.77 0.14
CA GLN A 86 -4.29 16.41 -1.08
C GLN A 86 -3.16 15.61 -1.74
N LEU A 87 -2.25 15.04 -0.96
CA LEU A 87 -1.22 14.13 -1.48
C LEU A 87 -1.85 12.88 -2.09
N LEU A 88 -2.83 12.28 -1.41
CA LEU A 88 -3.53 11.11 -1.93
C LEU A 88 -4.32 11.44 -3.21
N ALA A 89 -5.08 12.53 -3.22
CA ALA A 89 -5.83 12.98 -4.40
C ALA A 89 -4.89 13.28 -5.58
N ARG A 90 -3.75 13.93 -5.32
CA ARG A 90 -2.74 14.20 -6.35
C ARG A 90 -2.14 12.92 -6.89
N PHE A 91 -1.79 11.96 -6.04
CA PHE A 91 -1.25 10.68 -6.48
C PHE A 91 -2.27 9.84 -7.25
N ALA A 92 -3.50 9.73 -6.77
CA ALA A 92 -4.49 8.81 -7.32
C ALA A 92 -5.24 9.37 -8.54
N ARG A 93 -5.52 10.67 -8.57
CA ARG A 93 -6.35 11.32 -9.60
C ARG A 93 -5.68 12.51 -10.29
N ASN A 94 -4.48 12.88 -9.87
CA ASN A 94 -3.83 14.13 -10.30
C ASN A 94 -4.69 15.38 -10.02
N GLU A 95 -5.42 15.37 -8.92
CA GLU A 95 -6.31 16.45 -8.51
C GLU A 95 -5.77 17.21 -7.30
N PHE A 96 -6.11 18.49 -7.22
CA PHE A 96 -5.87 19.33 -6.04
C PHE A 96 -7.00 20.35 -5.88
N SER A 97 -7.34 20.64 -4.64
CA SER A 97 -8.38 21.59 -4.24
C SER A 97 -7.87 22.44 -3.09
N LEU A 98 -7.95 23.77 -3.25
CA LEU A 98 -7.61 24.72 -2.19
C LEU A 98 -8.66 24.69 -1.07
N ASP A 99 -9.92 24.43 -1.41
CA ASP A 99 -11.07 24.39 -0.47
C ASP A 99 -11.25 23.00 0.16
N SER A 100 -10.13 22.31 0.40
CA SER A 100 -10.08 21.00 1.04
C SER A 100 -10.68 21.07 2.46
N LYS A 101 -11.80 20.38 2.67
CA LYS A 101 -12.44 20.26 3.99
C LYS A 101 -11.69 19.25 4.85
N ALA A 102 -11.75 19.42 6.17
CA ALA A 102 -11.20 18.42 7.09
C ALA A 102 -11.82 17.04 6.84
N THR A 103 -10.98 16.02 6.69
CA THR A 103 -11.40 14.63 6.51
C THR A 103 -12.19 14.19 7.74
N ILE A 104 -13.41 13.73 7.51
CA ILE A 104 -14.26 13.13 8.55
C ILE A 104 -14.06 11.62 8.48
N GLY A 105 -13.46 11.03 9.51
CA GLY A 105 -13.21 9.60 9.57
C GLY A 105 -12.01 9.16 8.73
N VAL A 106 -12.20 8.16 7.87
CA VAL A 106 -11.13 7.57 7.06
C VAL A 106 -11.60 7.42 5.61
N GLU A 107 -10.80 7.91 4.67
CA GLU A 107 -11.01 7.74 3.25
C GLU A 107 -10.06 6.66 2.71
N PHE A 108 -10.55 5.87 1.75
CA PHE A 108 -9.81 4.77 1.16
C PHE A 108 -9.74 4.95 -0.35
N GLN A 109 -8.52 4.86 -0.91
CA GLN A 109 -8.31 4.85 -2.34
C GLN A 109 -7.40 3.69 -2.75
N THR A 110 -7.60 3.20 -3.97
CA THR A 110 -6.80 2.12 -4.53
C THR A 110 -6.12 2.60 -5.81
N LYS A 111 -4.85 2.26 -5.98
CA LYS A 111 -4.13 2.43 -7.25
C LYS A 111 -3.38 1.15 -7.60
N THR A 112 -3.55 0.69 -8.84
CA THR A 112 -2.81 -0.45 -9.37
C THR A 112 -1.63 0.06 -10.19
N LEU A 113 -0.44 -0.48 -9.95
CA LEU A 113 0.78 -0.12 -10.65
C LEU A 113 1.66 -1.36 -10.85
N ILE A 114 2.68 -1.24 -11.70
CA ILE A 114 3.64 -2.30 -11.96
C ILE A 114 4.99 -1.90 -11.35
N ILE A 115 5.55 -2.73 -10.48
CA ILE A 115 6.91 -2.60 -9.94
C ILE A 115 7.62 -3.92 -10.20
N ASP A 116 8.82 -3.89 -10.78
CA ASP A 116 9.63 -5.09 -11.11
C ASP A 116 8.82 -6.19 -11.82
N ASN A 117 8.01 -5.78 -12.79
CA ASN A 117 7.14 -6.66 -13.58
C ASN A 117 6.06 -7.41 -12.77
N LYS A 118 5.74 -6.91 -11.57
CA LYS A 118 4.67 -7.40 -10.69
C LYS A 118 3.54 -6.38 -10.59
N THR A 119 2.31 -6.85 -10.71
CA THR A 119 1.11 -6.01 -10.59
C THR A 119 0.78 -5.84 -9.12
N ILE A 120 0.97 -4.62 -8.60
CA ILE A 120 0.74 -4.25 -7.21
C ILE A 120 -0.53 -3.42 -7.12
N LYS A 121 -1.46 -3.85 -6.27
CA LYS A 121 -2.64 -3.07 -5.86
C LYS A 121 -2.34 -2.37 -4.54
N ALA A 122 -2.00 -1.09 -4.61
CA ALA A 122 -1.83 -0.25 -3.44
C ALA A 122 -3.20 0.18 -2.89
N GLN A 123 -3.41 -0.04 -1.60
CA GLN A 123 -4.57 0.33 -0.82
C GLN A 123 -4.14 1.41 0.17
N ILE A 124 -4.49 2.66 -0.12
CA ILE A 124 -4.02 3.81 0.65
C ILE A 124 -5.17 4.35 1.50
N TRP A 125 -4.94 4.40 2.79
CA TRP A 125 -5.90 4.85 3.80
C TRP A 125 -5.52 6.26 4.25
N ASP A 126 -6.32 7.24 3.89
CA ASP A 126 -6.21 8.61 4.41
C ASP A 126 -6.99 8.71 5.72
N THR A 127 -6.28 9.01 6.81
CA THR A 127 -6.88 9.08 8.15
C THR A 127 -7.13 10.54 8.56
N ALA A 128 -8.23 10.78 9.26
CA ALA A 128 -8.45 12.09 9.89
C ALA A 128 -7.31 12.39 10.87
N GLY A 129 -6.65 13.53 10.66
CA GLY A 129 -5.57 13.99 11.52
C GLY A 129 -6.03 14.68 12.81
N GLN A 130 -7.30 14.56 13.17
CA GLN A 130 -7.85 15.20 14.36
C GLN A 130 -7.71 14.28 15.56
N GLU A 131 -7.10 14.81 16.62
CA GLU A 131 -6.81 14.10 17.86
C GLU A 131 -8.04 13.45 18.51
N ARG A 132 -9.23 14.02 18.29
CA ARG A 132 -10.51 13.49 18.80
C ARG A 132 -10.88 12.11 18.23
N TYR A 133 -10.31 11.72 17.09
CA TYR A 133 -10.61 10.43 16.43
C TYR A 133 -9.50 9.39 16.60
N ARG A 134 -8.43 9.68 17.35
CA ARG A 134 -7.27 8.76 17.52
C ARG A 134 -7.64 7.36 17.99
N ALA A 135 -8.60 7.22 18.91
CA ALA A 135 -9.06 5.91 19.38
C ALA A 135 -9.60 5.03 18.24
N VAL A 136 -10.18 5.65 17.21
CA VAL A 136 -10.73 4.99 16.02
C VAL A 136 -9.62 4.68 15.00
N THR A 137 -8.57 5.52 14.93
CA THR A 137 -7.47 5.39 13.96
C THR A 137 -6.60 4.16 14.18
N SER A 138 -6.38 3.74 15.43
CA SER A 138 -5.56 2.58 15.78
C SER A 138 -5.97 1.28 15.06
N ALA A 139 -7.27 1.07 14.83
CA ALA A 139 -7.79 -0.10 14.11
C ALA A 139 -7.32 -0.17 12.66
N TYR A 140 -7.01 0.98 12.04
CA TYR A 140 -6.58 1.06 10.65
C TYR A 140 -5.10 0.74 10.46
N TYR A 141 -4.28 0.80 11.51
CA TYR A 141 -2.86 0.45 11.45
C TYR A 141 -2.62 -1.07 11.32
N ARG A 142 -3.57 -1.88 11.80
CA ARG A 142 -3.46 -3.34 11.72
C ARG A 142 -3.35 -3.81 10.28
N GLY A 143 -2.31 -4.60 9.99
CA GLY A 143 -2.02 -5.14 8.67
C GLY A 143 -1.53 -4.11 7.65
N ALA A 144 -1.23 -2.87 8.07
CA ALA A 144 -0.50 -1.95 7.23
C ALA A 144 0.95 -2.44 7.07
N VAL A 145 1.42 -2.48 5.84
CA VAL A 145 2.80 -2.85 5.47
C VAL A 145 3.65 -1.62 5.15
N GLY A 146 3.00 -0.46 4.95
CA GLY A 146 3.66 0.83 4.85
C GLY A 146 2.91 1.94 5.59
N ALA A 147 3.63 2.98 5.97
CA ALA A 147 3.08 4.22 6.53
C ALA A 147 3.80 5.45 6.01
N MET A 148 3.03 6.51 5.77
CA MET A 148 3.50 7.82 5.35
C MET A 148 3.12 8.83 6.43
N LEU A 149 4.11 9.33 7.18
CA LEU A 149 3.97 10.32 8.24
C LEU A 149 4.14 11.70 7.61
N VAL A 150 3.07 12.48 7.55
CA VAL A 150 3.04 13.76 6.87
C VAL A 150 3.00 14.90 7.88
N TYR A 151 3.94 15.83 7.77
CA TYR A 151 3.90 17.12 8.45
C TYR A 151 3.86 18.27 7.44
N ASP A 152 3.50 19.45 7.90
CA ASP A 152 3.54 20.70 7.15
C ASP A 152 4.82 21.45 7.49
N MET A 153 5.73 21.62 6.52
CA MET A 153 7.01 22.28 6.79
C MET A 153 6.89 23.76 7.16
N THR A 154 5.74 24.38 6.92
CA THR A 154 5.42 25.75 7.36
C THR A 154 4.90 25.81 8.81
N LYS A 155 4.67 24.66 9.45
CA LYS A 155 4.10 24.57 10.80
C LYS A 155 4.92 23.64 11.68
N ARG A 156 5.83 24.22 12.47
CA ARG A 156 6.71 23.51 13.41
C ARG A 156 5.96 22.53 14.33
N GLN A 157 4.81 22.94 14.87
CA GLN A 157 4.00 22.08 15.75
C GLN A 157 3.60 20.74 15.09
N SER A 158 3.32 20.75 13.78
CA SER A 158 2.95 19.51 13.06
C SER A 158 4.12 18.53 12.96
N PHE A 159 5.36 19.04 12.94
CA PHE A 159 6.58 18.25 12.98
C PHE A 159 6.87 17.72 14.38
N ASP A 160 6.73 18.56 15.41
CA ASP A 160 6.95 18.15 16.80
C ASP A 160 6.00 17.00 17.22
N HIS A 161 4.78 16.98 16.68
CA HIS A 161 3.82 15.88 16.90
C HIS A 161 4.16 14.58 16.16
N MET A 162 5.11 14.55 15.22
CA MET A 162 5.45 13.34 14.44
C MET A 162 5.97 12.20 15.33
N VAL A 163 6.69 12.53 16.41
CA VAL A 163 7.17 11.53 17.39
C VAL A 163 6.01 10.73 17.96
N ARG A 164 4.93 11.43 18.38
CA ARG A 164 3.73 10.78 18.89
C ARG A 164 3.04 9.91 17.83
N TRP A 165 2.93 10.40 16.60
CA TRP A 165 2.35 9.62 15.51
C TRP A 165 3.15 8.35 15.21
N LEU A 166 4.48 8.44 15.29
CA LEU A 166 5.39 7.31 15.10
C LEU A 166 5.24 6.26 16.22
N GLU A 167 5.18 6.70 17.47
CA GLU A 167 4.93 5.83 18.63
C GLU A 167 3.58 5.11 18.51
N GLU A 168 2.52 5.85 18.15
CA GLU A 168 1.18 5.29 17.99
C GLU A 168 1.13 4.24 16.88
N LEU A 169 1.79 4.53 15.75
CA LEU A 169 1.93 3.59 14.63
C LEU A 169 2.67 2.32 15.05
N ARG A 170 3.87 2.46 15.65
CA ARG A 170 4.70 1.32 16.08
C ARG A 170 4.03 0.48 17.16
N GLY A 171 3.14 1.07 17.96
CA GLY A 171 2.36 0.34 18.97
C GLY A 171 1.28 -0.60 18.40
N HIS A 172 0.85 -0.41 17.14
CA HIS A 172 -0.30 -1.14 16.56
C HIS A 172 -0.05 -1.79 15.19
N ALA A 173 0.99 -1.36 14.46
CA ALA A 173 1.36 -1.89 13.15
C ALA A 173 2.27 -3.14 13.24
N ASP A 174 2.53 -3.76 12.09
CA ASP A 174 3.54 -4.83 12.00
C ASP A 174 4.94 -4.28 12.27
N GLN A 175 5.80 -5.08 12.89
CA GLN A 175 7.17 -4.69 13.24
C GLN A 175 8.05 -4.40 12.01
N ASN A 176 7.67 -4.93 10.84
CA ASN A 176 8.39 -4.72 9.57
C ASN A 176 7.74 -3.64 8.69
N ILE A 177 6.89 -2.78 9.25
CA ILE A 177 6.26 -1.71 8.49
C ILE A 177 7.32 -0.76 7.90
N VAL A 178 7.20 -0.46 6.61
CA VAL A 178 8.05 0.54 5.95
C VAL A 178 7.51 1.92 6.24
N ILE A 179 8.33 2.83 6.76
CA ILE A 179 7.88 4.14 7.20
C ILE A 179 8.62 5.24 6.43
N MET A 180 7.88 6.21 5.91
CA MET A 180 8.41 7.42 5.28
C MET A 180 7.88 8.67 5.99
N LEU A 181 8.78 9.55 6.40
CA LEU A 181 8.51 10.90 6.85
C LEU A 181 8.42 11.85 5.64
N ILE A 182 7.39 12.70 5.60
CA ILE A 182 7.08 13.57 4.48
C ILE A 182 6.88 15.00 4.96
N GLY A 183 7.75 15.90 4.52
CA GLY A 183 7.60 17.34 4.69
C GLY A 183 6.79 17.93 3.55
N ASN A 184 5.49 18.12 3.73
CA ASN A 184 4.62 18.62 2.68
C ASN A 184 4.58 20.16 2.66
N LYS A 185 4.17 20.73 1.51
CA LYS A 185 4.06 22.16 1.20
C LYS A 185 5.41 22.85 0.94
N CYS A 186 6.33 22.16 0.28
CA CYS A 186 7.63 22.73 -0.10
C CYS A 186 7.55 23.90 -1.09
N ASP A 187 6.42 24.06 -1.78
CA ASP A 187 6.07 25.25 -2.56
C ASP A 187 6.06 26.54 -1.73
N LEU A 188 5.82 26.44 -0.41
CA LEU A 188 5.81 27.57 0.52
C LEU A 188 7.16 27.78 1.22
N GLY A 189 8.27 27.64 0.48
CA GLY A 189 9.63 27.71 1.02
C GLY A 189 9.94 28.99 1.83
N SER A 190 9.33 30.13 1.48
CA SER A 190 9.47 31.40 2.21
C SER A 190 8.83 31.39 3.60
N LEU A 191 7.90 30.47 3.85
CA LEU A 191 7.19 30.28 5.13
C LEU A 191 7.74 29.07 5.91
N ARG A 192 8.91 28.54 5.53
CA ARG A 192 9.52 27.38 6.19
C ARG A 192 9.71 27.63 7.68
N ALA A 193 9.12 26.77 8.50
CA ALA A 193 9.27 26.76 9.95
C ALA A 193 10.04 25.52 10.46
N VAL A 194 10.21 24.52 9.61
CA VAL A 194 10.98 23.29 9.90
C VAL A 194 12.19 23.26 8.97
N PRO A 195 13.41 23.42 9.50
CA PRO A 195 14.65 23.20 8.75
C PRO A 195 14.67 21.79 8.15
N MET A 196 15.25 21.64 6.97
CA MET A 196 15.38 20.32 6.33
C MET A 196 16.27 19.41 7.17
N GLU A 197 17.32 19.98 7.78
CA GLU A 197 18.27 19.25 8.62
C GLU A 197 17.60 18.61 9.85
N ASP A 198 16.67 19.32 10.50
CA ASP A 198 15.90 18.81 11.65
C ASP A 198 15.13 17.52 11.25
N ALA A 199 14.49 17.54 10.08
CA ALA A 199 13.69 16.42 9.60
C ALA A 199 14.55 15.24 9.13
N GLU A 200 15.69 15.51 8.49
CA GLU A 200 16.68 14.50 8.11
C GLU A 200 17.28 13.81 9.34
N GLU A 201 17.63 14.56 10.38
CA GLU A 201 18.16 14.00 11.63
C GLU A 201 17.14 13.05 12.29
N VAL A 202 15.87 13.47 12.37
CA VAL A 202 14.80 12.63 12.91
C VAL A 202 14.62 11.37 12.06
N ALA A 203 14.60 11.50 10.74
CA ALA A 203 14.45 10.35 9.85
C ALA A 203 15.62 9.36 9.98
N GLN A 204 16.86 9.83 10.07
CA GLN A 204 18.03 8.98 10.28
C GLN A 204 17.99 8.29 11.64
N ARG A 205 17.72 9.04 12.72
CA ARG A 205 17.64 8.51 14.08
C ARG A 205 16.58 7.43 14.22
N GLU A 206 15.42 7.64 13.60
CA GLU A 206 14.28 6.73 13.66
C GLU A 206 14.28 5.66 12.55
N ASN A 207 15.29 5.66 11.67
CA ASN A 207 15.40 4.77 10.51
C ASN A 207 14.17 4.83 9.58
N LEU A 208 13.80 6.03 9.17
CA LEU A 208 12.68 6.33 8.27
C LEU A 208 13.23 6.81 6.91
N PHE A 209 12.48 6.56 5.84
CA PHE A 209 12.69 7.30 4.60
C PHE A 209 12.26 8.76 4.78
N PHE A 210 12.87 9.70 4.07
CA PHE A 210 12.48 11.11 4.12
C PHE A 210 12.36 11.72 2.73
N MET A 211 11.36 12.57 2.54
CA MET A 211 11.17 13.35 1.32
C MET A 211 10.34 14.61 1.59
N GLU A 212 10.72 15.74 0.99
CA GLU A 212 9.83 16.90 0.93
C GLU A 212 8.97 16.86 -0.34
N THR A 213 7.71 17.26 -0.21
CA THR A 213 6.70 17.19 -1.28
C THR A 213 5.88 18.46 -1.38
N SER A 214 5.31 18.69 -2.56
CA SER A 214 4.21 19.65 -2.74
C SER A 214 3.03 18.95 -3.41
N ALA A 215 1.92 18.82 -2.68
CA ALA A 215 0.66 18.41 -3.29
C ALA A 215 0.14 19.44 -4.32
N LEU A 216 0.45 20.73 -4.11
CA LEU A 216 0.05 21.82 -4.99
C LEU A 216 0.76 21.72 -6.34
N GLU A 217 2.09 21.70 -6.32
CA GLU A 217 2.95 21.67 -7.52
C GLU A 217 3.19 20.25 -8.06
N SER A 218 2.70 19.22 -7.35
CA SER A 218 2.97 17.81 -7.63
C SER A 218 4.45 17.40 -7.44
N THR A 219 5.27 18.26 -6.84
CA THR A 219 6.69 17.99 -6.54
C THR A 219 6.82 16.78 -5.63
N ASN A 220 7.56 15.77 -6.09
CA ASN A 220 7.88 14.53 -5.38
C ASN A 220 6.68 13.66 -4.94
N VAL A 221 5.44 13.99 -5.35
CA VAL A 221 4.25 13.23 -4.94
C VAL A 221 4.29 11.82 -5.51
N GLU A 222 4.49 11.64 -6.81
CA GLU A 222 4.57 10.30 -7.38
C GLU A 222 5.79 9.53 -6.84
N THR A 223 6.93 10.22 -6.73
CA THR A 223 8.18 9.64 -6.22
C THR A 223 8.01 9.06 -4.82
N CYS A 224 7.40 9.78 -3.87
CA CYS A 224 7.28 9.30 -2.50
C CYS A 224 6.42 8.02 -2.38
N PHE A 225 5.29 7.96 -3.12
CA PHE A 225 4.43 6.77 -3.15
C PHE A 225 5.10 5.61 -3.88
N LEU A 226 5.81 5.84 -4.99
CA LEU A 226 6.53 4.77 -5.68
C LEU A 226 7.66 4.22 -4.82
N THR A 227 8.47 5.08 -4.20
CA THR A 227 9.57 4.66 -3.33
C THR A 227 9.08 3.78 -2.19
N ILE A 228 8.05 4.20 -1.45
CA ILE A 228 7.56 3.38 -0.33
C ILE A 228 6.99 2.03 -0.81
N LEU A 229 6.26 1.99 -1.93
CA LEU A 229 5.72 0.75 -2.48
C LEU A 229 6.81 -0.19 -3.00
N THR A 230 7.88 0.35 -3.60
CA THR A 230 9.04 -0.42 -4.02
C THR A 230 9.79 -1.02 -2.83
N GLU A 231 9.94 -0.27 -1.73
CA GLU A 231 10.61 -0.78 -0.53
C GLU A 231 9.80 -1.87 0.18
N ILE A 232 8.47 -1.70 0.25
CA ILE A 232 7.57 -2.76 0.73
C ILE A 232 7.72 -4.01 -0.14
N TYR A 233 7.72 -3.84 -1.47
CA TYR A 233 7.93 -4.96 -2.39
C TYR A 233 9.27 -5.66 -2.16
N ARG A 234 10.36 -4.92 -1.98
CA ARG A 234 11.70 -5.49 -1.72
C ARG A 234 11.71 -6.35 -0.45
N ILE A 235 11.06 -5.91 0.62
CA ILE A 235 10.97 -6.67 1.87
C ILE A 235 10.12 -7.93 1.69
N HIS A 236 8.97 -7.82 1.02
CA HIS A 236 8.08 -8.96 0.79
C HIS A 236 8.64 -9.99 -0.20
N ALA A 237 9.34 -9.53 -1.25
CA ALA A 237 9.98 -10.40 -2.23
C ALA A 237 11.12 -11.22 -1.60
N LYS A 238 11.94 -10.60 -0.73
CA LYS A 238 12.98 -11.30 0.03
C LYS A 238 12.40 -12.39 0.94
N LYS A 239 11.30 -12.11 1.65
CA LYS A 239 10.61 -13.10 2.51
C LYS A 239 10.13 -14.32 1.73
N SER A 240 9.69 -14.14 0.47
CA SER A 240 9.29 -15.26 -0.39
C SER A 240 10.47 -16.13 -0.85
N LEU A 241 11.66 -15.54 -1.01
CA LEU A 241 12.87 -16.28 -1.40
C LEU A 241 13.44 -17.07 -0.21
N THR A 242 13.52 -16.48 0.98
CA THR A 242 14.03 -17.18 2.17
C THR A 242 13.11 -18.29 2.66
N ALA A 243 11.80 -18.17 2.46
CA ALA A 243 10.85 -19.24 2.77
C ALA A 243 10.98 -20.46 1.83
N SER A 244 11.74 -20.33 0.74
CA SER A 244 12.03 -21.42 -0.21
C SER A 244 13.31 -22.20 0.15
N ASP A 245 14.19 -21.62 0.97
CA ASP A 245 15.51 -22.17 1.29
C ASP A 245 15.56 -22.94 2.63
N ASP A 246 14.54 -22.79 3.49
CA ASP A 246 14.42 -23.52 4.77
C ASP A 246 13.76 -24.92 4.65
N ASP A 247 13.29 -25.32 3.46
CA ASP A 247 12.65 -26.62 3.20
C ASP A 247 13.58 -27.66 2.54
N ASN A 248 14.91 -27.45 2.55
CA ASN A 248 15.85 -28.42 1.98
C ASN A 248 17.17 -28.59 2.77
N TRP A 249 17.06 -28.95 4.05
CA TRP A 249 18.13 -29.70 4.74
C TRP A 249 17.56 -30.79 5.66
N GLY A 250 17.69 -32.04 5.21
CA GLY A 250 17.81 -33.20 6.11
C GLY A 250 16.56 -34.04 6.36
N SER A 251 16.20 -34.86 5.37
CA SER A 251 15.52 -36.13 5.65
C SER A 251 16.42 -37.00 6.52
N GLY A 252 15.99 -37.24 7.75
CA GLY A 252 16.67 -38.13 8.68
C GLY A 252 15.78 -38.48 9.87
N LEU A 253 15.01 -39.56 9.71
CA LEU A 253 14.55 -40.47 10.78
C LEU A 253 13.78 -39.79 11.94
N LEU A 254 12.46 -39.93 12.07
CA LEU A 254 11.83 -41.03 12.82
C LEU A 254 10.35 -41.11 12.43
N LYS A 255 9.98 -42.15 11.67
CA LYS A 255 8.60 -42.60 11.54
C LYS A 255 8.25 -43.40 12.80
N GLY A 256 7.63 -42.75 13.78
CA GLY A 256 7.13 -43.40 14.99
C GLY A 256 5.91 -44.27 14.68
N SER A 257 6.15 -45.55 14.38
CA SER A 257 5.13 -46.58 14.23
C SER A 257 4.44 -46.87 15.58
N ARG A 258 3.11 -47.00 15.58
CA ARG A 258 2.34 -47.59 16.69
C ARG A 258 2.85 -49.01 16.98
N ILE A 259 3.13 -49.32 18.24
CA ILE A 259 3.37 -50.68 18.71
C ILE A 259 2.26 -51.06 19.69
N ILE A 260 1.47 -52.06 19.31
CA ILE A 260 0.62 -52.87 20.19
C ILE A 260 1.24 -54.27 20.15
N VAL A 261 1.54 -54.87 21.30
CA VAL A 261 1.82 -56.31 21.40
C VAL A 261 1.13 -56.89 22.65
N PRO A 262 0.36 -57.99 22.52
CA PRO A 262 -0.34 -58.67 23.61
C PRO A 262 0.44 -59.85 24.23
N ASN A 263 0.11 -60.16 25.48
CA ASN A 263 0.33 -61.40 26.26
C ASN A 263 1.76 -61.96 26.43
N GLN A 264 2.28 -61.81 27.65
CA GLN A 264 2.94 -62.91 28.38
C GLN A 264 2.64 -62.76 29.89
N GLU A 265 2.28 -63.88 30.50
CA GLU A 265 1.82 -64.06 31.88
C GLU A 265 2.94 -64.71 32.73
N ILE A 266 2.98 -64.37 34.04
CA ILE A 266 3.58 -65.11 35.19
C ILE A 266 5.14 -64.95 35.34
N ASP A 267 5.79 -64.65 36.49
CA ASP A 267 5.43 -64.67 37.92
C ASP A 267 6.36 -63.80 38.80
N ASN A 268 5.84 -63.48 39.99
CA ASN A 268 6.45 -63.36 41.34
C ASN A 268 7.61 -62.40 41.67
N GLY A 269 7.38 -61.56 42.71
CA GLY A 269 8.50 -60.97 43.45
C GLY A 269 8.32 -59.80 44.43
N GLY A 270 7.21 -59.66 45.15
CA GLY A 270 7.23 -59.20 46.56
C GLY A 270 7.39 -57.70 46.95
N LYS A 271 6.42 -57.26 47.77
CA LYS A 271 6.45 -56.23 48.86
C LYS A 271 6.56 -54.75 48.45
N LYS A 272 5.95 -53.77 49.14
CA LYS A 272 4.87 -53.61 50.13
C LYS A 272 4.71 -52.07 50.25
N GLY A 273 3.49 -51.55 50.46
CA GLY A 273 3.31 -50.18 50.97
C GLY A 273 2.05 -49.46 50.50
N GLY A 274 0.87 -49.90 50.97
CA GLY A 274 -0.38 -49.16 50.79
C GLY A 274 -0.66 -48.21 51.96
N CYS A 275 -1.59 -47.27 51.75
CA CYS A 275 -2.38 -46.62 52.79
C CYS A 275 -3.77 -46.26 52.24
N CYS A 276 -4.81 -46.72 52.94
CA CYS A 276 -6.20 -46.25 52.86
C CYS A 276 -6.64 -45.74 54.25
N PHE A 277 -7.68 -44.94 54.22
CA PHE A 277 -8.36 -44.11 55.24
C PHE A 277 -8.77 -44.70 56.61
N ALA A 278 -9.18 -43.74 57.48
CA ALA A 278 -10.04 -43.80 58.68
C ALA A 278 -9.30 -43.95 60.03
N SER A 279 -9.58 -43.21 61.12
CA SER A 279 -10.70 -42.33 61.52
C SER A 279 -10.19 -41.13 62.34
#